data_AF-A0A661K4W5-F1
#
_entry.id   AF-A0A661K4W5-F1
#
_cell.length_a   1.000
_cell.length_b   1.000
_cell.length_c   1.000
_cell.angle_alpha   90.00
_cell.angle_beta   90.00
_cell.angle_gamma   90.00
#
_symmetry.space_group_name_H-M   'P 1'
#
loop_
_entity.id
_entity.type
_entity.pdbx_description
1 polymer ?
#
loop_
_entity_poly.entity_id
_entity_poly.type
_entity_poly.pdbx_seq_one_letter_code
_entity_poly.pdbx_strand_id
1 'polypeptide(L)'
;SYITKIMQSKPEGVFISLWGGNLIDFVRQADQMGFFKGDFDVLMSLGAATEVLYALKDKMPEGIWVGTRYWFLSNDSPINVKFRTAYHKRFGQYPSYNAHGAYGAVYTYKAAVEKANSTGKEAVIKALEGLTVELPVGKITIRAADHQAVTDACWGKTASDPAYPIRILKPMKIFPGKEITRPVEQTGCKRK
;
A
#
# COMPACT_ATOMS: atom_id res chain seq x y z
N SER A 1 7.93 27.06 -3.29
CA SER A 1 6.83 27.38 -4.23
C SER A 1 5.53 26.62 -3.95
N TYR A 2 5.53 25.32 -3.59
CA TYR A 2 4.32 24.62 -3.05
C TYR A 2 4.32 24.52 -1.52
N ILE A 3 5.40 24.00 -0.93
CA ILE A 3 5.54 23.80 0.54
C ILE A 3 5.30 25.12 1.30
N THR A 4 5.91 26.22 0.84
CA THR A 4 5.70 27.56 1.42
C THR A 4 4.23 27.97 1.44
N LYS A 5 3.50 27.73 0.34
CA LYS A 5 2.07 28.09 0.24
C LYS A 5 1.24 27.28 1.23
N ILE A 6 1.55 25.98 1.38
CA ILE A 6 0.89 25.12 2.37
C ILE A 6 1.15 25.68 3.78
N MET A 7 2.41 25.94 4.15
CA MET A 7 2.74 26.48 5.47
C MET A 7 2.08 27.84 5.74
N GLN A 8 2.03 28.72 4.74
CA GLN A 8 1.38 30.04 4.84
C GLN A 8 -0.14 29.96 4.99
N SER A 9 -0.77 28.90 4.46
CA SER A 9 -2.21 28.69 4.62
C SER A 9 -2.63 28.31 6.04
N LYS A 10 -1.67 28.03 6.94
CA LYS A 10 -1.89 27.60 8.34
C LYS A 10 -2.95 26.49 8.44
N PRO A 11 -2.76 25.38 7.72
CA PRO A 11 -3.75 24.30 7.73
C PRO A 11 -3.77 23.63 9.10
N GLU A 12 -4.88 23.01 9.46
CA GLU A 12 -4.93 22.08 10.61
C GLU A 12 -4.29 20.73 10.25
N GLY A 13 -4.30 20.37 8.96
CA GLY A 13 -3.66 19.17 8.48
C GLY A 13 -3.39 19.17 6.98
N VAL A 14 -2.43 18.34 6.56
CA VAL A 14 -2.00 18.21 5.16
C VAL A 14 -2.05 16.75 4.73
N PHE A 15 -2.92 16.47 3.75
CA PHE A 15 -2.97 15.18 3.08
C PHE A 15 -2.07 15.20 1.83
N ILE A 16 -1.05 14.36 1.83
CA ILE A 16 -0.07 14.21 0.77
C ILE A 16 -0.42 12.96 -0.04
N SER A 17 -0.91 13.17 -1.26
CA SER A 17 -1.24 12.10 -2.22
C SER A 17 -0.09 11.81 -3.21
N LEU A 18 1.14 12.23 -2.88
CA LEU A 18 2.32 11.94 -3.67
C LEU A 18 2.81 10.51 -3.44
N TRP A 19 3.57 9.96 -4.39
CA TRP A 19 4.12 8.61 -4.34
C TRP A 19 5.49 8.55 -5.01
N GLY A 20 6.21 7.45 -4.78
CA GLY A 20 7.50 7.18 -5.41
C GLY A 20 8.50 8.33 -5.30
N GLY A 21 9.19 8.64 -6.39
CA GLY A 21 10.18 9.72 -6.46
C GLY A 21 9.64 11.09 -6.04
N ASN A 22 8.41 11.45 -6.43
CA ASN A 22 7.85 12.75 -6.07
C ASN A 22 7.60 12.87 -4.56
N LEU A 23 7.20 11.78 -3.90
CA LEU A 23 7.08 11.79 -2.45
C LEU A 23 8.45 11.89 -1.77
N ILE A 24 9.47 11.17 -2.28
CA ILE A 24 10.84 11.23 -1.76
C ILE A 24 11.38 12.67 -1.84
N ASP A 25 11.24 13.32 -3.00
CA ASP A 25 11.71 14.68 -3.23
C ASP A 25 10.93 15.69 -2.39
N PHE A 26 9.62 15.51 -2.24
CA PHE A 26 8.79 16.32 -1.37
C PHE A 26 9.27 16.23 0.08
N VAL A 27 9.45 15.02 0.62
CA VAL A 27 9.85 14.83 2.02
C VAL A 27 11.21 15.48 2.28
N ARG A 28 12.19 15.31 1.39
CA ARG A 28 13.51 15.93 1.54
C ARG A 28 13.45 17.45 1.56
N GLN A 29 12.70 18.06 0.63
CA GLN A 29 12.55 19.52 0.57
C GLN A 29 11.74 20.05 1.76
N ALA A 30 10.66 19.37 2.12
CA ALA A 30 9.78 19.73 3.22
C ALA A 30 10.54 19.69 4.56
N ASP A 31 11.37 18.67 4.79
CA ASP A 31 12.21 18.56 5.98
C ASP A 31 13.20 19.73 6.11
N GLN A 32 13.89 20.08 5.03
CA GLN A 32 14.80 21.24 5.00
C GLN A 32 14.10 22.57 5.33
N MET A 33 12.81 22.68 5.00
CA MET A 33 11.99 23.85 5.26
C MET A 33 11.32 23.84 6.64
N GLY A 34 11.55 22.80 7.46
CA GLY A 34 10.93 22.64 8.77
C GLY A 34 9.43 22.30 8.70
N PHE A 35 8.94 21.82 7.55
CA PHE A 35 7.52 21.51 7.33
C PHE A 35 6.97 20.54 8.37
N PHE A 36 7.71 19.47 8.69
CA PHE A 36 7.29 18.45 9.67
C PHE A 36 7.41 18.90 11.14
N LYS A 37 7.87 20.13 11.38
CA LYS A 37 7.86 20.79 12.70
C LYS A 37 6.71 21.79 12.84
N GLY A 38 5.88 21.93 11.80
CA GLY A 38 4.71 22.79 11.83
C GLY A 38 3.63 22.26 12.78
N ASP A 39 2.80 23.17 13.26
CA ASP A 39 1.65 22.87 14.13
C ASP A 39 0.44 22.44 13.28
N PHE A 40 0.57 21.29 12.60
CA PHE A 40 -0.48 20.67 11.79
C PHE A 40 -0.23 19.18 11.61
N ASP A 41 -1.31 18.43 11.41
CA ASP A 41 -1.22 17.00 11.14
C ASP A 41 -0.73 16.71 9.71
N VAL A 42 0.00 15.62 9.52
CA VAL A 42 0.43 15.18 8.20
C VAL A 42 0.02 13.73 7.96
N LEU A 43 -0.62 13.51 6.81
CA LEU A 43 -1.03 12.20 6.34
C LEU A 43 -0.44 11.96 4.95
N MET A 44 0.22 10.82 4.73
CA MET A 44 0.75 10.45 3.41
C MET A 44 0.11 9.16 2.92
N SER A 45 -0.63 9.20 1.81
CA SER A 45 -1.39 8.03 1.32
C SER A 45 -0.50 6.82 1.02
N LEU A 46 0.73 7.06 0.56
CA LEU A 46 1.71 6.04 0.17
C LEU A 46 3.07 6.22 0.87
N GLY A 47 3.09 6.87 2.04
CA GLY A 47 4.32 7.06 2.82
C GLY A 47 4.91 5.78 3.42
N ALA A 48 4.12 4.70 3.54
CA ALA A 48 4.60 3.41 4.02
C ALA A 48 5.08 2.48 2.89
N ALA A 49 5.17 2.97 1.66
CA ALA A 49 5.76 2.24 0.55
C ALA A 49 7.24 1.96 0.89
N THR A 50 7.65 0.69 0.94
CA THR A 50 8.98 0.34 1.45
C THR A 50 10.10 0.92 0.58
N GLU A 51 9.90 1.08 -0.72
CA GLU A 51 10.84 1.77 -1.61
C GLU A 51 11.06 3.23 -1.23
N VAL A 52 10.02 3.94 -0.77
CA VAL A 52 10.12 5.31 -0.26
C VAL A 52 10.87 5.32 1.06
N LEU A 53 10.53 4.38 1.96
CA LEU A 53 11.18 4.26 3.26
C LEU A 53 12.67 3.87 3.15
N TYR A 54 13.06 3.02 2.20
CA TYR A 54 14.47 2.70 1.93
C TYR A 54 15.24 3.87 1.30
N ALA A 55 14.58 4.70 0.49
CA ALA A 55 15.20 5.88 -0.11
C ALA A 55 15.39 7.03 0.88
N LEU A 56 14.50 7.14 1.87
CA LEU A 56 14.53 8.19 2.88
C LEU A 56 15.26 7.75 4.16
N LYS A 57 15.17 6.47 4.56
CA LYS A 57 15.72 5.92 5.81
C LYS A 57 15.33 6.78 7.02
N ASP A 58 16.32 7.34 7.71
CA ASP A 58 16.19 8.24 8.85
C ASP A 58 15.58 9.60 8.48
N LYS A 59 15.64 10.00 7.20
CA LYS A 59 15.03 11.24 6.68
C LYS A 59 13.51 11.15 6.51
N MET A 60 12.93 9.95 6.62
CA MET A 60 11.49 9.86 6.78
C MET A 60 11.14 10.31 8.20
N PRO A 61 10.34 11.38 8.38
CA PRO A 61 10.00 11.90 9.70
C PRO A 61 9.27 10.84 10.54
N GLU A 62 9.50 10.86 11.85
CA GLU A 62 8.76 10.04 12.81
C GLU A 62 7.43 10.69 13.20
N GLY A 63 6.49 9.88 13.68
CA GLY A 63 5.18 10.33 14.17
C GLY A 63 4.16 10.67 13.08
N ILE A 64 4.51 10.51 11.80
CA ILE A 64 3.65 10.86 10.67
C ILE A 64 2.74 9.69 10.29
N TRP A 65 1.45 9.96 10.08
CA TRP A 65 0.52 8.96 9.59
C TRP A 65 0.75 8.65 8.12
N VAL A 66 0.98 7.38 7.81
CA VAL A 66 1.31 6.94 6.47
C VAL A 66 0.54 5.67 6.10
N GLY A 67 0.15 5.57 4.82
CA GLY A 67 -0.59 4.45 4.27
C GLY A 67 0.22 3.57 3.31
N THR A 68 -0.24 2.33 3.13
CA THR A 68 0.18 1.40 2.07
C THR A 68 -0.91 0.36 1.83
N ARG A 69 -0.95 -0.22 0.62
CA ARG A 69 -1.87 -1.35 0.29
C ARG A 69 -1.36 -2.70 0.77
N TYR A 70 -0.10 -2.80 1.15
CA TYR A 70 0.49 -3.99 1.77
C TYR A 70 1.64 -3.56 2.66
N TRP A 71 1.68 -4.11 3.88
CA TRP A 71 2.75 -3.91 4.84
C TRP A 71 3.31 -5.27 5.26
N PHE A 72 4.62 -5.45 5.16
CA PHE A 72 5.26 -6.75 5.37
C PHE A 72 5.15 -7.29 6.81
N LEU A 73 4.90 -6.41 7.79
CA LEU A 73 4.63 -6.77 9.19
C LEU A 73 3.14 -6.71 9.54
N SER A 74 2.23 -6.63 8.56
CA SER A 74 0.78 -6.52 8.83
C SER A 74 0.19 -7.77 9.47
N ASN A 75 0.72 -8.95 9.14
CA ASN A 75 0.25 -10.23 9.64
C ASN A 75 1.38 -11.26 9.62
N ASP A 76 1.25 -12.33 10.40
CA ASP A 76 2.21 -13.44 10.47
C ASP A 76 1.67 -14.72 9.83
N SER A 77 0.78 -14.59 8.83
CA SER A 77 0.34 -15.76 8.07
C SER A 77 1.56 -16.46 7.43
N PRO A 78 1.55 -17.80 7.32
CA PRO A 78 2.66 -18.53 6.69
C PRO A 78 2.97 -18.05 5.25
N ILE A 79 1.94 -17.62 4.52
CA ILE A 79 2.09 -17.08 3.15
C ILE A 79 2.85 -15.75 3.18
N ASN A 80 2.51 -14.85 4.11
CA ASN A 80 3.22 -13.58 4.24
C ASN A 80 4.66 -13.76 4.72
N VAL A 81 4.87 -14.60 5.74
CA VAL A 81 6.21 -14.92 6.26
C VAL A 81 7.09 -15.49 5.15
N LYS A 82 6.56 -16.45 4.37
CA LYS A 82 7.28 -17.03 3.23
C LYS A 82 7.60 -15.99 2.17
N PHE A 83 6.64 -15.14 1.80
CA PHE A 83 6.82 -14.09 0.80
C PHE A 83 7.86 -13.06 1.24
N ARG A 84 7.71 -12.45 2.42
CA ARG A 84 8.63 -11.40 2.90
C ARG A 84 10.04 -11.93 3.11
N THR A 85 10.19 -13.16 3.61
CA THR A 85 11.49 -13.80 3.81
C THR A 85 12.17 -14.12 2.48
N ALA A 86 11.45 -14.73 1.54
CA ALA A 86 12.01 -15.05 0.22
C ALA A 86 12.40 -13.78 -0.55
N TYR A 87 11.56 -12.75 -0.48
CA TYR A 87 11.83 -11.47 -1.12
C TYR A 87 13.07 -10.79 -0.50
N HIS A 88 13.14 -10.71 0.83
CA HIS A 88 14.30 -10.14 1.53
C HIS A 88 15.59 -10.92 1.25
N LYS A 89 15.55 -12.26 1.23
CA LYS A 89 16.70 -13.09 0.88
C LYS A 89 17.22 -12.81 -0.53
N ARG A 90 16.32 -12.55 -1.48
CA ARG A 90 16.68 -12.32 -2.90
C ARG A 90 17.15 -10.90 -3.17
N PHE A 91 16.53 -9.90 -2.55
CA PHE A 91 16.70 -8.49 -2.91
C PHE A 91 17.36 -7.63 -1.81
N GLY A 92 17.59 -8.17 -0.62
CA GLY A 92 18.17 -7.45 0.51
C GLY A 92 17.26 -6.35 1.10
N GLN A 93 15.98 -6.32 0.71
CA GLN A 93 14.99 -5.33 1.13
C GLN A 93 13.64 -6.01 1.37
N TYR A 94 12.81 -5.44 2.25
CA TYR A 94 11.44 -5.93 2.44
C TYR A 94 10.52 -5.52 1.27
N PRO A 95 9.56 -6.39 0.89
CA PRO A 95 8.72 -6.17 -0.28
C PRO A 95 7.80 -4.95 -0.11
N SER A 96 7.67 -4.19 -1.19
CA SER A 96 6.69 -3.10 -1.30
C SER A 96 5.31 -3.62 -1.68
N TYR A 97 4.31 -2.74 -1.62
CA TYR A 97 2.99 -3.06 -2.16
C TYR A 97 3.02 -3.30 -3.68
N ASN A 98 3.98 -2.75 -4.42
CA ASN A 98 4.15 -3.02 -5.84
C ASN A 98 4.63 -4.46 -6.07
N ALA A 99 5.63 -4.91 -5.29
CA ALA A 99 6.11 -6.28 -5.34
C ALA A 99 5.02 -7.29 -4.93
N HIS A 100 4.27 -6.96 -3.88
CA HIS A 100 3.12 -7.74 -3.46
C HIS A 100 2.03 -7.79 -4.54
N GLY A 101 1.70 -6.66 -5.16
CA GLY A 101 0.70 -6.58 -6.22
C GLY A 101 1.06 -7.43 -7.43
N ALA A 102 2.32 -7.39 -7.88
CA ALA A 102 2.80 -8.24 -8.96
C ALA A 102 2.74 -9.74 -8.62
N TYR A 103 3.17 -10.11 -7.41
CA TYR A 103 3.04 -11.49 -6.91
C TYR A 103 1.57 -11.92 -6.87
N GLY A 104 0.71 -11.07 -6.29
CA GLY A 104 -0.72 -11.32 -6.16
C GLY A 104 -1.42 -11.49 -7.50
N ALA A 105 -1.10 -10.66 -8.49
CA ALA A 105 -1.68 -10.74 -9.82
C ALA A 105 -1.39 -12.09 -10.50
N VAL A 106 -0.13 -12.57 -10.43
CA VAL A 106 0.26 -13.87 -11.01
C VAL A 106 -0.46 -15.03 -10.32
N TYR A 107 -0.53 -15.03 -8.99
CA TYR A 107 -1.22 -16.10 -8.25
C TYR A 107 -2.75 -16.05 -8.42
N THR A 108 -3.32 -14.86 -8.59
CA THR A 108 -4.76 -14.71 -8.89
C THR A 108 -5.07 -15.21 -10.29
N TYR A 109 -4.24 -14.88 -11.28
CA TYR A 109 -4.36 -15.40 -12.64
C TYR A 109 -4.22 -16.93 -12.67
N LYS A 110 -3.23 -17.48 -11.96
CA LYS A 110 -3.04 -18.93 -11.80
C LYS A 110 -4.33 -19.58 -11.26
N ALA A 111 -4.88 -19.08 -10.16
CA ALA A 111 -6.08 -19.63 -9.56
C ALA A 111 -7.29 -19.56 -10.50
N ALA A 112 -7.41 -18.49 -11.30
CA ALA A 112 -8.45 -18.38 -12.31
C ALA A 112 -8.28 -19.41 -13.45
N VAL A 113 -7.05 -19.62 -13.93
CA VAL A 113 -6.75 -20.64 -14.95
C VAL A 113 -7.05 -22.05 -14.43
N GLU A 114 -6.67 -22.35 -13.19
CA GLU A 114 -6.97 -23.64 -12.55
C GLU A 114 -8.49 -23.86 -12.40
N LYS A 115 -9.23 -22.82 -11.97
CA LYS A 115 -10.70 -22.85 -11.89
C LYS A 115 -11.38 -22.98 -13.26
N ALA A 116 -10.83 -22.34 -14.29
CA ALA A 116 -11.35 -22.39 -15.65
C ALA A 116 -10.98 -23.69 -16.38
N ASN A 117 -9.98 -24.43 -15.89
CA ASN A 117 -9.28 -25.48 -16.61
C ASN A 117 -8.88 -25.04 -18.04
N SER A 118 -8.46 -23.79 -18.18
CA SER A 118 -8.21 -23.16 -19.47
C SER A 118 -7.39 -21.88 -19.30
N THR A 119 -6.54 -21.59 -20.27
CA THR A 119 -5.88 -20.28 -20.43
C THR A 119 -6.63 -19.36 -21.41
N GLY A 120 -7.80 -19.80 -21.90
CA GLY A 120 -8.63 -19.02 -22.81
C GLY A 120 -9.18 -17.75 -22.15
N LYS A 121 -9.01 -16.60 -22.81
CA LYS A 121 -9.34 -15.27 -22.29
C LYS A 121 -10.72 -15.19 -21.64
N GLU A 122 -11.79 -15.59 -22.34
CA GLU A 122 -13.16 -15.50 -21.81
C GLU A 122 -13.41 -16.44 -20.63
N ALA A 123 -12.80 -17.63 -20.65
CA ALA A 123 -12.90 -18.59 -19.55
C ALA A 123 -12.21 -18.05 -18.29
N VAL A 124 -11.04 -17.42 -18.45
CA VAL A 124 -10.30 -16.80 -17.34
C VAL A 124 -11.04 -15.58 -16.79
N ILE A 125 -11.57 -14.70 -17.64
CA ILE A 125 -12.38 -13.54 -17.19
C ILE A 125 -13.55 -14.02 -16.33
N LYS A 126 -14.31 -15.00 -16.82
CA LYS A 126 -15.43 -15.58 -16.06
C LYS A 126 -14.99 -16.24 -14.75
N ALA A 127 -13.82 -16.88 -14.73
CA ALA A 127 -13.30 -17.51 -13.53
C ALA A 127 -12.82 -16.50 -12.48
N LEU A 128 -12.26 -15.37 -12.91
CA LEU A 128 -11.83 -14.25 -12.07
C LEU A 128 -13.01 -13.57 -11.36
N GLU A 129 -14.17 -13.48 -12.00
CA GLU A 129 -15.34 -12.83 -11.40
C GLU A 129 -15.81 -13.54 -10.13
N GLY A 130 -15.76 -12.83 -9.00
CA GLY A 130 -16.08 -13.37 -7.68
C GLY A 130 -15.00 -14.30 -7.12
N LEU A 131 -13.82 -14.39 -7.75
CA LEU A 131 -12.74 -15.23 -7.26
C LEU A 131 -12.16 -14.66 -5.97
N THR A 132 -12.10 -15.48 -4.92
CA THR A 132 -11.36 -15.20 -3.69
C THR A 132 -10.07 -16.00 -3.67
N VAL A 133 -8.96 -15.34 -3.34
CA VAL A 133 -7.64 -15.97 -3.18
C VAL A 133 -6.97 -15.51 -1.88
N GLU A 134 -6.20 -16.40 -1.26
CA GLU A 134 -5.33 -16.07 -0.12
C GLU A 134 -3.98 -15.59 -0.63
N LEU A 135 -3.56 -14.38 -0.24
CA LEU A 135 -2.31 -13.74 -0.63
C LEU A 135 -1.53 -13.27 0.61
N PRO A 136 -0.29 -12.76 0.48
CA PRO A 136 0.46 -12.23 1.63
C PRO A 136 -0.25 -11.10 2.40
N VAL A 137 -1.13 -10.35 1.74
CA VAL A 137 -1.95 -9.30 2.37
C VAL A 137 -3.19 -9.86 3.09
N GLY A 138 -3.44 -11.16 2.97
CA GLY A 138 -4.67 -11.82 3.39
C GLY A 138 -5.55 -12.20 2.19
N LYS A 139 -6.81 -12.53 2.48
CA LYS A 139 -7.82 -12.85 1.45
C LYS A 139 -8.18 -11.61 0.66
N ILE A 140 -8.13 -11.72 -0.66
CA ILE A 140 -8.70 -10.72 -1.57
C ILE A 140 -9.82 -11.36 -2.38
N THR A 141 -10.78 -10.55 -2.82
CA THR A 141 -11.82 -10.98 -3.77
C THR A 141 -11.87 -10.05 -4.95
N ILE A 142 -11.87 -10.61 -6.17
CA ILE A 142 -12.12 -9.85 -7.39
C ILE A 142 -13.63 -9.68 -7.53
N ARG A 143 -14.12 -8.48 -7.20
CA ARG A 143 -15.56 -8.18 -7.20
C ARG A 143 -16.11 -8.28 -8.62
N ALA A 144 -17.10 -9.15 -8.82
CA ALA A 144 -17.65 -9.42 -10.16
C ALA A 144 -18.27 -8.17 -10.82
N ALA A 145 -18.83 -7.26 -10.03
CA ALA A 145 -19.59 -6.13 -10.54
C ALA A 145 -18.73 -5.04 -11.22
N ASP A 146 -17.46 -4.89 -10.84
CA ASP A 146 -16.57 -3.83 -11.36
C ASP A 146 -15.12 -4.29 -11.54
N HIS A 147 -14.84 -5.59 -11.35
CA HIS A 147 -13.53 -6.22 -11.41
C HIS A 147 -12.49 -5.64 -10.44
N GLN A 148 -12.92 -4.88 -9.42
CA GLN A 148 -12.04 -4.37 -8.38
C GLN A 148 -11.60 -5.48 -7.44
N ALA A 149 -10.29 -5.60 -7.19
CA ALA A 149 -9.78 -6.39 -6.09
C ALA A 149 -10.11 -5.71 -4.76
N VAL A 150 -10.98 -6.31 -3.96
CA VAL A 150 -11.29 -5.86 -2.60
C VAL A 150 -10.21 -6.42 -1.68
N THR A 151 -9.38 -5.53 -1.14
CA THR A 151 -8.24 -5.85 -0.28
C THR A 151 -8.17 -4.86 0.87
N ASP A 152 -7.68 -5.33 2.00
CA ASP A 152 -7.40 -4.47 3.15
C ASP A 152 -6.30 -3.46 2.82
N ALA A 153 -6.28 -2.34 3.54
CA ALA A 153 -5.21 -1.35 3.49
C ALA A 153 -4.62 -1.12 4.89
N CYS A 154 -3.33 -0.81 4.94
CA CYS A 154 -2.60 -0.57 6.17
C CYS A 154 -2.28 0.92 6.32
N TRP A 155 -2.48 1.43 7.53
CA TRP A 155 -1.98 2.73 7.96
C TRP A 155 -1.23 2.61 9.27
N GLY A 156 -0.30 3.50 9.53
CA GLY A 156 0.35 3.61 10.83
C GLY A 156 1.16 4.88 10.99
N LYS A 157 1.65 5.12 12.20
CA LYS A 157 2.60 6.21 12.47
C LYS A 157 4.03 5.73 12.21
N THR A 158 4.82 6.51 11.49
CA THR A 158 6.25 6.22 11.31
C THR A 158 6.98 6.21 12.65
N ALA A 159 7.81 5.19 12.88
CA ALA A 159 8.62 5.07 14.09
C ALA A 159 9.99 4.44 13.78
N SER A 160 10.98 4.74 14.63
CA SER A 160 12.23 3.99 14.70
C SER A 160 12.04 2.59 15.28
N ASP A 161 12.80 1.63 14.75
CA ASP A 161 13.01 0.33 15.39
C ASP A 161 14.41 -0.19 15.02
N PRO A 162 15.28 -0.51 16.00
CA PRO A 162 16.64 -0.96 15.74
C PRO A 162 16.72 -2.28 14.96
N ALA A 163 15.64 -3.08 14.93
CA ALA A 163 15.58 -4.31 14.15
C ALA A 163 15.45 -4.05 12.63
N TYR A 164 15.13 -2.82 12.22
CA TYR A 164 14.85 -2.50 10.82
C TYR A 164 15.68 -1.30 10.33
N PRO A 165 16.21 -1.35 9.09
CA PRO A 165 17.02 -0.26 8.52
C PRO A 165 16.16 0.91 7.97
N ILE A 166 14.84 0.82 8.13
CA ILE A 166 13.85 1.76 7.63
C ILE A 166 12.84 2.07 8.74
N ARG A 167 12.09 3.17 8.62
CA ARG A 167 10.96 3.43 9.53
C ARG A 167 9.96 2.28 9.47
N ILE A 168 9.40 1.95 10.62
CA ILE A 168 8.28 1.00 10.76
C ILE A 168 6.98 1.76 11.04
N LEU A 169 5.89 1.01 11.20
CA LEU A 169 4.57 1.54 11.57
C LEU A 169 4.23 1.18 13.02
N LYS A 170 4.15 2.17 13.91
CA LYS A 170 3.80 2.00 15.32
C LYS A 170 3.08 3.26 15.89
N PRO A 171 1.79 3.18 16.24
CA PRO A 171 0.89 2.04 16.04
C PRO A 171 0.57 1.82 14.56
N MET A 172 0.06 0.63 14.25
CA MET A 172 -0.43 0.23 12.94
C MET A 172 -1.91 -0.16 13.05
N LYS A 173 -2.69 0.15 12.03
CA LYS A 173 -4.08 -0.25 11.86
C LYS A 173 -4.31 -0.79 10.45
N ILE A 174 -5.03 -1.91 10.39
CA ILE A 174 -5.53 -2.48 9.15
C ILE A 174 -6.98 -2.06 8.99
N PHE A 175 -7.32 -1.55 7.81
CA PHE A 175 -8.66 -1.17 7.42
C PHE A 175 -9.23 -2.25 6.49
N PRO A 176 -10.35 -2.90 6.87
CA PRO A 176 -10.96 -3.93 6.06
C PRO A 176 -11.35 -3.41 4.67
N GLY A 177 -10.99 -4.13 3.61
CA GLY A 177 -11.24 -3.73 2.23
C GLY A 177 -12.72 -3.46 1.95
N LYS A 178 -13.61 -4.21 2.60
CA LYS A 178 -15.07 -4.02 2.50
C LYS A 178 -15.56 -2.66 3.01
N GLU A 179 -14.83 -2.02 3.92
CA GLU A 179 -15.20 -0.73 4.53
C GLU A 179 -14.64 0.46 3.74
N ILE A 180 -13.48 0.27 3.10
CA ILE A 180 -12.76 1.35 2.41
C ILE A 180 -12.89 1.32 0.90
N THR A 181 -13.35 0.20 0.33
CA THR A 181 -13.56 0.10 -1.12
C THR A 181 -14.87 0.76 -1.48
N ARG A 182 -14.81 1.68 -2.45
CA ARG A 182 -15.99 2.39 -2.96
C ARG A 182 -17.11 1.40 -3.35
N PRO A 183 -18.38 1.66 -2.96
CA PRO A 183 -19.52 0.86 -3.41
C PRO A 183 -19.67 0.90 -4.93
N VAL A 184 -20.16 -0.19 -5.52
CA VAL A 184 -20.26 -0.38 -6.98
C VAL A 184 -21.08 0.74 -7.61
N GLU A 185 -22.16 1.15 -6.95
CA GLU A 185 -23.13 2.15 -7.39
C GLU A 185 -22.47 3.52 -7.60
N GLN A 186 -21.37 3.77 -6.89
CA GLN A 186 -20.62 5.02 -7.00
C GLN A 186 -19.45 4.93 -7.99
N THR A 187 -19.08 3.73 -8.48
CA THR A 187 -17.91 3.58 -9.36
C THR A 187 -18.11 4.13 -10.77
N GLY A 188 -19.36 4.26 -11.22
CA GLY A 188 -19.69 4.57 -12.62
C GLY A 188 -19.44 3.40 -13.57
N CYS A 189 -19.06 2.21 -13.07
CA CYS A 189 -18.88 1.02 -13.89
C CYS A 189 -20.20 0.60 -14.53
N LYS A 190 -20.22 0.53 -15.86
CA LYS A 190 -21.32 -0.01 -16.66
C LYS A 190 -20.81 -1.25 -17.36
N ARG A 191 -20.92 -2.41 -16.72
CA ARG A 191 -20.52 -3.68 -17.33
C ARG A 191 -21.37 -3.92 -18.59
N LYS A 192 -20.68 -4.32 -19.65
CA LYS A 192 -21.28 -4.76 -20.92
C LYS A 192 -21.47 -6.26 -20.91
#